data_AF-A0A0F5FUZ0-F1
#
_entry.id   AF-A0A0F5FUZ0-F1
#
_cell.length_a   1.000
_cell.length_b   1.000
_cell.length_c   1.000
_cell.angle_alpha   90.00
_cell.angle_beta   90.00
_cell.angle_gamma   90.00
#
_symmetry.space_group_name_H-M   'P 1'
#
loop_
_entity.id
_entity.type
_entity.pdbx_description
1 polymer ?
#
loop_
_entity_poly.entity_id
_entity_poly.type
_entity_poly.pdbx_seq_one_letter_code
_entity_poly.pdbx_strand_id
1 'polypeptide(L)' 'MTPDRFNECLEHIHWSTETLAEILGCDESLAEAYSLGLTEVPMKLGVWLEVLAQTHEAAESGRPTGLKGKRYSVGN' A
#
# COMPACT_ATOMS: atom_id res chain seq x y z
N MET A 1 -11.15 2.73 -10.89
CA MET A 1 -9.67 2.74 -10.96
C MET A 1 -9.25 1.53 -11.78
N THR A 2 -8.20 1.63 -12.59
CA THR A 2 -7.68 0.47 -13.35
C THR A 2 -6.88 -0.46 -12.43
N PRO A 3 -6.73 -1.74 -12.78
CA PRO A 3 -5.90 -2.68 -12.02
C PRO A 3 -4.44 -2.21 -11.90
N ASP A 4 -3.86 -1.71 -13.00
CA ASP A 4 -2.50 -1.16 -12.99
C ASP A 4 -2.36 -0.02 -11.97
N ARG A 5 -3.31 0.93 -11.95
CA ARG A 5 -3.26 2.05 -11.01
C ARG A 5 -3.50 1.62 -9.56
N PHE A 6 -4.34 0.59 -9.36
CA PHE A 6 -4.53 -0.02 -8.04
C PHE A 6 -3.22 -0.61 -7.51
N ASN A 7 -2.50 -1.36 -8.36
CA ASN A 7 -1.22 -1.94 -8.01
C ASN A 7 -0.15 -0.87 -7.75
N GLU A 8 -0.08 0.17 -8.56
CA GLU A 8 0.79 1.33 -8.33
C GLU A 8 0.54 1.98 -6.96
N CYS A 9 -0.73 2.20 -6.59
CA CYS A 9 -1.07 2.79 -5.29
C CYS A 9 -0.56 1.93 -4.12
N LEU A 10 -0.71 0.60 -4.21
CA LEU A 10 -0.21 -0.33 -3.18
C LEU A 10 1.32 -0.35 -3.12
N GLU A 11 1.99 -0.32 -4.27
CA GLU A 11 3.45 -0.25 -4.34
C GLU A 11 3.98 1.02 -3.69
N HIS A 12 3.36 2.18 -3.97
CA HIS A 12 3.76 3.46 -3.40
C HIS A 12 3.73 3.45 -1.88
N ILE A 13 2.72 2.81 -1.27
CA ILE A 13 2.57 2.72 0.19
C ILE A 13 3.16 1.43 0.78
N HIS A 14 3.84 0.63 -0.04
CA HIS A 14 4.49 -0.62 0.34
C HIS A 14 3.54 -1.66 0.95
N TRP A 15 2.30 -1.73 0.46
CA TRP A 15 1.30 -2.73 0.87
C TRP A 15 1.19 -3.87 -0.14
N SER A 16 0.87 -5.07 0.34
CA SER A 16 0.40 -6.19 -0.49
C SER A 16 -1.14 -6.23 -0.51
N THR A 17 -1.71 -7.11 -1.35
CA THR A 17 -3.14 -7.45 -1.33
C THR A 17 -3.57 -8.02 0.03
N GLU A 18 -2.74 -8.85 0.65
CA GLU A 18 -2.91 -9.37 2.02
C GLU A 18 -3.06 -8.23 3.03
N THR A 19 -2.09 -7.29 3.07
CA THR A 19 -2.15 -6.13 3.99
C THR A 19 -3.41 -5.30 3.77
N LEU A 20 -3.80 -5.05 2.52
CA LEU A 20 -5.02 -4.32 2.23
C LEU A 20 -6.26 -5.06 2.75
N ALA A 21 -6.34 -6.37 2.52
CA ALA A 21 -7.45 -7.19 2.95
C ALA A 21 -7.59 -7.21 4.48
N GLU A 22 -6.47 -7.32 5.20
CA GLU A 22 -6.43 -7.20 6.66
C GLU A 22 -6.96 -5.85 7.14
N ILE A 23 -6.52 -4.75 6.53
CA ILE A 23 -6.96 -3.38 6.89
C ILE A 23 -8.46 -3.17 6.62
N LEU A 24 -8.97 -3.73 5.52
CA LEU A 24 -10.39 -3.64 5.17
C LEU A 24 -11.27 -4.65 5.92
N GLY A 25 -10.67 -5.66 6.54
CA GLY A 25 -11.38 -6.77 7.18
C GLY A 25 -12.16 -7.62 6.17
N CYS A 26 -11.63 -7.77 4.95
CA CYS A 26 -12.21 -8.61 3.90
C CYS A 26 -11.30 -9.79 3.57
N ASP A 27 -11.80 -10.71 2.72
CA ASP A 27 -10.99 -11.81 2.22
C ASP A 27 -9.95 -11.30 1.20
N GLU A 28 -8.74 -11.88 1.22
CA GLU A 28 -7.66 -11.50 0.30
C GLU A 28 -8.02 -11.70 -1.17
N SER A 29 -8.81 -12.73 -1.49
CA SER A 29 -9.22 -13.00 -2.88
C SER A 29 -9.99 -11.83 -3.51
N LEU A 30 -10.66 -11.00 -2.70
CA LEU A 30 -11.31 -9.79 -3.18
C LEU A 30 -10.30 -8.71 -3.59
N ALA A 31 -9.23 -8.53 -2.79
CA ALA A 31 -8.16 -7.60 -3.10
C ALA A 31 -7.32 -8.08 -4.30
N GLU A 32 -7.06 -9.38 -4.41
CA GLU A 32 -6.45 -9.99 -5.60
C GLU A 32 -7.30 -9.81 -6.85
N ALA A 33 -8.62 -9.98 -6.75
CA ALA A 33 -9.52 -9.78 -7.87
C ALA A 33 -9.48 -8.33 -8.39
N TYR A 34 -9.33 -7.33 -7.50
CA TYR A 34 -9.08 -5.94 -7.89
C TYR A 34 -7.72 -5.77 -8.59
N SER A 35 -6.66 -6.35 -8.01
CA SER A 35 -5.29 -6.30 -8.54
C SER A 35 -5.16 -6.91 -9.93
N LEU A 36 -5.88 -8.00 -10.19
CA LEU A 36 -5.90 -8.73 -11.46
C LEU A 36 -6.94 -8.19 -12.46
N GLY A 37 -7.79 -7.24 -12.05
CA GLY A 37 -8.88 -6.73 -12.89
C GLY A 37 -10.00 -7.74 -13.16
N LEU A 38 -10.15 -8.76 -12.31
CA LEU A 38 -11.24 -9.72 -12.37
C LEU A 38 -12.57 -9.10 -11.91
N THR A 39 -12.51 -7.99 -11.17
CA THR A 39 -13.68 -7.20 -10.77
C THR A 39 -13.30 -5.73 -10.60
N GLU A 40 -14.31 -4.86 -10.60
CA GLU A 40 -14.11 -3.41 -10.50
C GLU A 40 -13.78 -2.97 -9.07
N VAL A 41 -12.76 -2.11 -8.95
CA VAL A 41 -12.43 -1.44 -7.68
C VAL A 41 -13.55 -0.47 -7.29
N PRO A 42 -14.18 -0.60 -6.11
CA PRO A 42 -15.17 0.35 -5.63
C PRO A 42 -14.62 1.78 -5.62
N MET A 43 -15.40 2.74 -6.12
CA MET A 43 -14.95 4.14 -6.25
C MET A 43 -14.39 4.72 -4.95
N LYS A 44 -15.05 4.47 -3.82
CA LYS A 44 -14.60 4.97 -2.50
C LYS A 44 -13.25 4.37 -2.10
N LEU A 45 -13.02 3.09 -2.39
CA LEU A 45 -11.74 2.42 -2.13
C LEU A 45 -10.64 3.03 -3.01
N GLY A 46 -10.92 3.20 -4.30
CA GLY A 46 -9.97 3.82 -5.23
C GLY A 46 -9.55 5.23 -4.82
N VAL A 47 -10.51 6.09 -4.44
CA VAL A 47 -10.21 7.45 -3.96
C VAL A 47 -9.37 7.43 -2.69
N TRP A 48 -9.65 6.51 -1.77
CA TRP A 48 -8.90 6.40 -0.52
C TRP A 48 -7.44 5.95 -0.76
N LEU A 49 -7.22 4.96 -1.65
CA LEU A 49 -5.88 4.51 -2.02
C LEU A 49 -5.06 5.60 -2.71
N GLU A 50 -5.66 6.39 -3.61
CA GLU A 50 -4.98 7.53 -4.25
C GLU A 50 -4.47 8.55 -3.22
N VAL A 51 -5.31 8.90 -2.24
CA VAL A 51 -4.92 9.87 -1.20
C VAL A 51 -3.75 9.34 -0.37
N LEU A 52 -3.76 8.04 -0.03
CA LEU A 52 -2.66 7.42 0.71
C LEU A 52 -1.37 7.40 -0.12
N ALA A 53 -1.44 7.01 -1.39
CA ALA A 53 -0.28 6.99 -2.29
C ALA A 53 0.33 8.38 -2.44
N GLN A 54 -0.49 9.40 -2.74
CA GLN A 54 -0.04 10.79 -2.87
C GLN A 54 0.57 11.33 -1.56
N THR A 55 -0.02 10.99 -0.42
CA THR A 55 0.52 11.39 0.89
C THR A 55 1.87 10.74 1.16
N HIS A 56 2.03 9.45 0.82
CA HIS A 56 3.29 8.73 1.00
C HIS A 56 4.38 9.27 0.08
N GLU A 57 4.08 9.51 -1.20
CA GLU A 57 5.00 10.15 -2.15
C GLU A 57 5.48 11.52 -1.63
N ALA A 58 4.58 12.35 -1.12
CA ALA A 58 4.96 13.66 -0.57
C ALA A 58 5.86 13.53 0.68
N ALA A 59 5.60 12.55 1.54
CA ALA A 59 6.36 12.29 2.74
C ALA A 59 7.76 11.68 2.48
N GLU A 60 7.98 11.13 1.28
CA GLU A 60 9.21 10.42 0.92
C GLU A 60 10.47 11.28 1.07
N SER A 61 10.37 12.58 0.79
CA SER A 61 11.45 13.54 0.98
C SER A 61 11.94 13.65 2.44
N GLY A 62 11.08 13.30 3.40
CA GLY A 62 11.37 13.27 4.83
C GLY A 62 11.83 11.90 5.35
N ARG A 63 11.99 10.89 4.49
CA ARG A 63 12.34 9.52 4.89
C ARG A 63 13.68 9.51 5.67
N PRO A 64 13.71 9.01 6.92
CA PRO A 64 14.94 8.97 7.71
C PRO A 64 16.00 8.04 7.10
N THR A 65 17.04 8.62 6.49
CA THR A 65 18.13 7.85 5.87
C THR A 65 19.16 7.32 6.88
N GLY A 66 19.26 7.97 8.05
CA GLY A 66 20.20 7.63 9.11
C GLY A 66 19.93 6.31 9.83
N LEU A 67 18.84 5.60 9.50
CA LEU A 67 18.54 4.27 10.03
C LEU A 67 19.06 3.13 9.14
N LYS A 68 19.46 3.42 7.90
CA LYS A 68 19.92 2.40 6.95
C LYS A 68 21.12 1.63 7.52
N GLY A 69 20.99 0.30 7.58
CA GLY A 69 22.04 -0.60 8.07
C GLY A 69 22.23 -0.64 9.59
N LYS A 70 21.45 0.14 10.37
CA LYS A 70 21.48 0.03 11.83
C LYS A 70 20.84 -1.28 12.26
N ARG A 71 21.42 -1.91 13.29
CA ARG A 71 20.87 -3.09 13.96
C ARG A 71 20.62 -2.75 15.41
N TYR A 72 19.58 -3.37 15.98
CA TYR A 72 19.40 -3.36 17.42
C TYR A 72 20.59 -4.07 18.08
N SER A 73 21.21 -3.42 19.06
CA SER A 73 22.28 -4.00 19.89
C SER A 73 21.92 -3.77 21.34
N VAL A 74 21.84 -4.85 22.12
CA VAL A 74 21.74 -4.75 23.59
C VAL A 74 23.13 -4.31 24.07
N GLY A 75 23.22 -3.21 24.81
CA GLY A 75 24.47 -2.76 25.39
C GLY A 75 25.02 -3.79 26.39
N ASN A 76 26.33 -4.04 26.35
CA ASN A 76 27.04 -4.86 27.34
C ASN A 76 26.98 -4.22 28.74
#